data_AF-F3KYG9-F1
#
_entry.id   AF-F3KYG9-F1
#
_cell.length_a   1.000
_cell.length_b   1.000
_cell.length_c   1.000
_cell.angle_alpha   90.00
_cell.angle_beta   90.00
_cell.angle_gamma   90.00
#
_symmetry.space_group_name_H-M   'P 1'
#
loop_
_entity.id
_entity.type
_entity.pdbx_description
1 polymer ?
#
loop_
_entity_poly.entity_id
_entity_poly.type
_entity_poly.pdbx_seq_one_letter_code
_entity_poly.pdbx_strand_id
1 'polypeptide(L)'
;MSQPEPPKIEFPCDYPVKILGRQCDHFETTIFEIVETHAPGFDRAQISRKVSREGTFCSLTITITATGEPQLAAMHQALMDSGLVNMVI
;
A
#
# COMPACT_ATOMS: atom_id res chain seq x y z
N MET A 1 2.51 26.30 30.55
CA MET A 1 2.98 26.08 29.18
C MET A 1 2.68 24.62 28.84
N SER A 2 1.44 24.30 28.48
CA SER A 2 1.10 22.95 28.04
C SER A 2 1.47 22.84 26.56
N GLN A 3 2.61 22.21 26.27
CA GLN A 3 2.86 21.71 24.92
C GLN A 3 1.70 20.77 24.58
N PRO A 4 0.98 20.97 23.46
CA PRO A 4 0.06 19.96 23.00
C PRO A 4 0.91 18.74 22.62
N GLU A 5 0.81 17.70 23.43
CA GLU A 5 1.29 16.38 23.12
C GLU A 5 0.77 16.05 21.71
N PRO A 6 1.63 15.74 20.73
CA PRO A 6 1.18 15.48 19.37
C PRO A 6 0.11 14.38 19.45
N PRO A 7 -1.04 14.54 18.77
CA PRO A 7 -2.14 13.58 18.86
C PRO A 7 -1.54 12.19 18.66
N LYS A 8 -1.69 11.32 19.67
CA LYS A 8 -1.29 9.92 19.55
C LYS A 8 -2.10 9.39 18.39
N ILE A 9 -1.46 9.26 17.23
CA ILE A 9 -2.02 8.50 16.11
C ILE A 9 -2.19 7.10 16.69
N GLU A 10 -3.42 6.73 17.02
CA GLU A 10 -3.75 5.43 17.58
C GLU A 10 -3.68 4.41 16.46
N PHE A 11 -2.47 3.90 16.24
CA PHE A 11 -2.29 2.68 15.49
C PHE A 11 -2.93 1.51 16.25
N PRO A 12 -3.63 0.58 15.58
CA PRO A 12 -3.80 0.46 14.14
C PRO A 12 -4.85 1.40 13.54
N CYS A 13 -4.52 2.05 12.41
CA CYS A 13 -5.47 2.82 11.61
C CYS A 13 -5.57 2.25 10.19
N ASP A 14 -6.73 2.44 9.57
CA ASP A 14 -6.99 2.03 8.20
C ASP A 14 -6.43 3.09 7.24
N TYR A 15 -5.48 2.69 6.39
CA TYR A 15 -4.73 3.57 5.49
C TYR A 15 -4.85 3.08 4.05
N PRO A 16 -5.56 3.84 3.18
CA PRO A 16 -5.66 3.50 1.77
C PRO A 16 -4.35 3.85 1.06
N VAL A 17 -3.66 2.82 0.58
CA VAL A 17 -2.44 2.91 -0.21
C VAL A 17 -2.79 2.72 -1.67
N LYS A 18 -2.46 3.71 -2.49
CA LYS A 18 -2.66 3.65 -3.94
C LYS A 18 -1.33 3.38 -4.63
N ILE A 19 -1.19 2.19 -5.16
CA ILE A 19 -0.03 1.75 -5.92
C ILE A 19 -0.29 1.97 -7.42
N LEU A 20 0.56 2.74 -8.07
CA LEU A 20 0.66 2.84 -9.52
C LEU A 20 1.85 2.01 -10.00
N GLY A 21 1.61 1.08 -10.91
CA GLY A 21 2.66 0.23 -11.46
C GLY A 21 2.41 -0.16 -12.90
N ARG A 22 3.32 -0.94 -13.45
CA ARG A 22 3.17 -1.51 -14.78
C ARG A 22 2.17 -2.67 -14.73
N GLN A 23 1.30 -2.79 -15.73
CA GLN A 23 0.41 -3.94 -15.80
C GLN A 23 1.21 -5.22 -16.07
N CYS A 24 1.21 -6.13 -15.11
CA CYS A 24 1.69 -7.51 -15.27
C CYS A 24 0.75 -8.47 -14.53
N ASP A 25 0.59 -9.69 -15.03
CA ASP A 25 -0.18 -10.75 -14.37
C ASP A 25 0.34 -11.08 -12.95
N HIS A 26 1.65 -10.94 -12.72
CA HIS A 26 2.25 -11.16 -11.39
C HIS A 26 2.23 -9.92 -10.49
N PHE A 27 1.84 -8.75 -11.01
CA PHE A 27 1.90 -7.50 -10.23
C PHE A 27 1.07 -7.61 -8.95
N GLU A 28 -0.20 -7.97 -9.08
CA GLU A 28 -1.12 -8.06 -7.94
C GLU A 28 -0.67 -9.10 -6.92
N THR A 29 -0.23 -10.26 -7.39
CA THR A 29 0.25 -11.34 -6.54
C THR A 29 1.44 -10.87 -5.69
N THR A 30 2.44 -10.24 -6.32
CA THR A 30 3.59 -9.70 -5.60
C THR A 30 3.19 -8.61 -4.59
N ILE A 31 2.30 -7.70 -4.98
CA ILE A 31 1.82 -6.64 -4.09
C ILE A 31 1.08 -7.26 -2.90
N PHE A 32 0.21 -8.25 -3.12
CA PHE A 32 -0.53 -8.92 -2.04
C PHE A 32 0.39 -9.67 -1.10
N GLU A 33 1.40 -10.38 -1.59
CA GLU A 33 2.38 -11.08 -0.74
C GLU A 33 3.13 -10.09 0.17
N ILE A 34 3.58 -8.96 -0.38
CA ILE A 34 4.26 -7.89 0.36
C ILE A 34 3.32 -7.28 1.39
N VAL A 35 2.13 -6.87 0.96
CA VAL A 35 1.13 -6.24 1.84
C VAL A 35 0.67 -7.20 2.93
N GLU A 36 0.44 -8.48 2.64
CA GLU A 36 0.05 -9.50 3.62
C GLU A 36 1.16 -9.74 4.66
N THR A 37 2.42 -9.72 4.21
CA THR A 37 3.60 -9.83 5.09
C THR A 37 3.70 -8.66 6.06
N HIS A 38 3.48 -7.43 5.58
CA HIS A 38 3.62 -6.23 6.39
C HIS A 38 2.38 -5.88 7.21
N ALA A 39 1.19 -6.02 6.62
CA ALA A 39 -0.11 -5.62 7.15
C ALA A 39 -1.12 -6.78 7.05
N PRO A 40 -0.94 -7.85 7.85
CA PRO A 40 -1.89 -8.96 7.88
C PRO A 40 -3.27 -8.45 8.34
N GLY A 41 -4.30 -8.69 7.54
CA GLY A 41 -5.65 -8.20 7.80
C GLY A 41 -6.09 -7.02 6.93
N PHE A 42 -5.29 -6.61 5.94
CA PHE A 42 -5.76 -5.71 4.89
C PHE A 42 -6.98 -6.26 4.16
N ASP A 43 -7.89 -5.38 3.79
CA ASP A 43 -9.19 -5.80 3.28
C ASP A 43 -9.11 -6.09 1.78
N ARG A 44 -8.92 -7.38 1.46
CA ARG A 44 -8.84 -7.88 0.08
C ARG A 44 -10.07 -7.57 -0.76
N ALA A 45 -11.24 -7.40 -0.12
CA ALA A 45 -12.48 -7.09 -0.81
C ALA A 45 -12.58 -5.60 -1.20
N GLN A 46 -11.88 -4.71 -0.49
CA GLN A 46 -11.81 -3.27 -0.82
C GLN A 46 -10.78 -2.95 -1.90
N ILE A 47 -10.11 -3.96 -2.45
CA ILE A 47 -9.04 -3.74 -3.42
C ILE A 47 -9.63 -3.38 -4.78
N SER A 48 -9.37 -2.15 -5.19
CA SER A 48 -9.79 -1.64 -6.49
C SER A 48 -8.63 -1.62 -7.45
N ARG A 49 -8.66 -2.51 -8.43
CA ARG A 49 -7.75 -2.48 -9.57
C ARG A 49 -8.36 -1.66 -10.70
N LYS A 50 -7.59 -0.73 -11.23
CA LYS A 50 -7.91 0.02 -12.44
C LYS A 50 -6.77 -0.10 -13.44
N VAL A 51 -7.08 -0.70 -14.58
CA VAL A 51 -6.15 -0.81 -15.71
C VAL A 51 -6.28 0.44 -16.58
N SER A 52 -5.15 0.98 -17.04
CA SER A 52 -5.16 2.05 -18.04
C SER A 52 -5.70 1.55 -19.38
N ARG A 53 -6.30 2.46 -20.16
CA ARG A 53 -6.91 2.15 -21.46
C ARG A 53 -5.96 1.48 -22.45
N GLU A 54 -4.66 1.75 -22.34
CA GLU A 54 -3.63 1.21 -23.22
C GLU A 54 -3.03 -0.12 -22.73
N GLY A 55 -3.37 -0.55 -21.50
CA GLY A 55 -2.84 -1.79 -20.92
C GLY A 55 -1.38 -1.74 -20.46
N THR A 56 -0.75 -0.56 -20.47
CA THR A 56 0.66 -0.41 -20.04
C THR A 56 0.78 -0.26 -18.51
N PHE A 57 -0.18 0.42 -17.88
CA PHE A 57 -0.15 0.78 -16.46
C PHE A 57 -1.40 0.31 -15.73
N CYS A 58 -1.24 0.02 -14.44
CA CYS A 58 -2.32 -0.31 -13.52
C CYS A 58 -2.22 0.55 -12.27
N SER A 59 -3.39 0.94 -11.74
CA SER A 59 -3.54 1.49 -10.40
C SER A 59 -4.20 0.44 -9.52
N LEU A 60 -3.60 0.09 -8.40
CA LEU A 60 -4.25 -0.65 -7.33
C LEU A 60 -4.48 0.29 -6.15
N THR A 61 -5.70 0.33 -5.64
CA THR A 61 -6.00 0.93 -4.34
C THR A 61 -6.19 -0.20 -3.36
N ILE A 62 -5.37 -0.24 -2.32
CA ILE A 62 -5.39 -1.27 -1.27
C ILE A 62 -5.49 -0.58 0.07
N THR A 63 -6.46 -1.00 0.86
CA THR A 63 -6.66 -0.48 2.19
C THR A 63 -5.94 -1.36 3.20
N ILE A 64 -4.90 -0.84 3.83
CA ILE A 64 -4.08 -1.58 4.78
C ILE A 64 -4.24 -1.07 6.20
N THR A 65 -3.98 -1.93 7.17
CA THR A 65 -3.90 -1.52 8.57
C THR A 65 -2.49 -1.01 8.87
N ALA A 66 -2.33 0.32 8.87
CA ALA A 66 -1.10 0.96 9.31
C ALA A 66 -0.95 0.75 10.83
N THR A 67 0.12 0.07 11.24
CA THR A 67 0.52 -0.12 12.63
C THR A 67 1.64 0.84 13.03
N GLY A 68 2.22 1.56 12.07
CA GLY A 68 3.22 2.61 12.29
C GLY A 68 3.91 3.08 11.01
N GLU A 69 4.58 4.23 11.09
CA GLU A 69 5.46 4.75 10.03
C GLU A 69 6.54 3.76 9.54
N PRO A 70 7.26 3.01 10.39
CA PRO A 70 8.30 2.10 9.91
C PRO A 70 7.74 0.91 9.10
N GLN A 71 6.52 0.46 9.40
CA GLN A 71 5.85 -0.60 8.65
C GLN A 71 5.48 -0.08 7.24
N LEU A 72 4.89 1.12 7.15
CA LEU A 72 4.56 1.78 5.89
C LEU A 72 5.80 2.01 5.03
N ALA A 73 6.89 2.50 5.63
CA ALA A 73 8.15 2.75 4.92
C ALA A 73 8.79 1.44 4.41
N ALA A 74 8.80 0.38 5.22
CA ALA A 74 9.30 -0.93 4.82
C ALA A 74 8.48 -1.52 3.67
N MET A 75 7.14 -1.46 3.78
CA MET A 75 6.24 -1.91 2.72
C MET A 75 6.46 -1.09 1.44
N HIS A 76 6.53 0.23 1.53
CA HIS A 76 6.78 1.12 0.41
C HIS A 76 8.09 0.80 -0.31
N GLN A 77 9.16 0.55 0.44
CA GLN A 77 10.45 0.13 -0.12
C GLN A 77 10.37 -1.24 -0.78
N ALA A 78 9.75 -2.25 -0.15
CA ALA A 78 9.56 -3.57 -0.74
C ALA A 78 8.73 -3.51 -2.03
N LEU A 79 7.69 -2.66 -2.05
CA LEU A 79 6.87 -2.40 -3.22
C LEU A 79 7.70 -1.80 -4.36
N MET A 80 8.54 -0.79 -4.08
CA MET A 80 9.46 -0.23 -5.09
C MET A 80 10.52 -1.24 -5.56
N ASP A 81 11.07 -2.04 -4.65
CA ASP A 81 12.11 -3.03 -4.93
C ASP A 81 11.60 -4.15 -5.86
N SER A 82 10.29 -4.42 -5.86
CA SER A 82 9.66 -5.33 -6.82
C SER A 82 9.92 -4.98 -8.30
N GLY A 83 10.32 -3.73 -8.60
CA GLY A 83 10.60 -3.25 -9.96
C GLY A 83 9.36 -3.09 -10.84
N LEU A 84 8.17 -3.40 -10.31
CA LEU A 84 6.89 -3.29 -11.02
C LEU A 84 6.11 -2.04 -10.61
N VAL A 85 6.41 -1.48 -9.43
CA VAL A 85 5.79 -0.28 -8.88
C VAL A 85 6.55 0.95 -9.35
N ASN A 86 5.83 1.89 -9.94
CA ASN A 86 6.39 3.19 -10.31
C ASN A 86 6.12 4.26 -9.25
N MET A 87 5.00 4.16 -8.54
CA MET A 87 4.57 5.20 -7.62
C MET A 87 3.62 4.64 -6.56
N VAL A 88 3.71 5.13 -5.33
CA VAL A 88 2.76 4.83 -4.25
C VAL A 88 2.32 6.15 -3.64
N ILE A 89 1.02 6.28 -3.38
CA ILE A 89 0.34 7.50 -2.89
C ILE A 89 -0.55 7.14 -1.71
#